data_AF-S4NWU6-F1
#
_entry.id   AF-S4NWU6-F1
#
_cell.length_a   1.000
_cell.length_b   1.000
_cell.length_c   1.000
_cell.angle_alpha   90.00
_cell.angle_beta   90.00
_cell.angle_gamma   90.00
#
_symmetry.space_group_name_H-M   'P 1'
#
loop_
_entity.id
_entity.type
_entity.pdbx_description
1 polymer ?
#
loop_
_entity_poly.entity_id
_entity_poly.type
_entity_poly.pdbx_seq_one_letter_code
_entity_poly.pdbx_strand_id
1 'polypeptide(L)'
;MLSDLQIYQDAFEHKFLLATERLYAAEGQRLMRELAVPQYLAHVEKRLREENERLLHYLDPCTKWQLIHTIERQLLSEHLAGILSKGLESLMDGPRQQDLTTLYSLFSRVKDGLNELCNHFNAYIKKKGRTIVIEPERDKTMVAELLEFKEQLDNVVTACFQRNDRFLYSIREAFEHFINQRQNKPAELIAKFVDLKLRAGNKEATEEELERLLDKIMVLFRFIHGKDVFEAFYKKDLAKRLLVGKSASVDAEKSMLSKLKQECGGGFTCKLEGMFKDMELSKDINITYKQHLAASQETVGLELSVYILTMGFWPTYPPVEVRLPAELTRHQ
;
A
#
# COMPACT_ATOMS: atom_id res chain seq x y z
N MET A 1 28.36 -26.02 45.20
CA MET A 1 29.25 -27.21 45.34
C MET A 1 30.06 -27.47 44.06
N LEU A 2 29.45 -27.85 42.93
CA LEU A 2 30.22 -28.16 41.71
C LEU A 2 30.99 -26.94 41.16
N SER A 3 30.38 -25.76 41.20
CA SER A 3 31.05 -24.50 40.85
C SER A 3 32.20 -24.18 41.82
N ASP A 4 31.96 -24.32 43.13
CA ASP A 4 33.00 -24.08 44.17
C ASP A 4 34.19 -25.04 44.04
N LEU A 5 33.94 -26.26 43.56
CA LEU A 5 34.96 -27.28 43.31
C LEU A 5 35.63 -27.17 41.93
N GLN A 6 35.29 -26.15 41.13
CA GLN A 6 35.86 -25.90 39.78
C GLN A 6 35.70 -27.07 38.79
N ILE A 7 34.71 -27.95 38.99
CA ILE A 7 34.45 -29.12 38.12
C ILE A 7 33.10 -29.04 37.39
N TYR A 8 32.37 -27.94 37.54
CA TYR A 8 31.02 -27.77 36.98
C TYR A 8 30.96 -28.00 35.46
N GLN A 9 31.91 -27.42 34.70
CA GLN A 9 31.91 -27.49 33.24
C GLN A 9 32.09 -28.93 32.73
N ASP A 10 33.12 -29.61 33.25
CA ASP A 10 33.49 -30.96 32.81
C ASP A 10 32.53 -32.05 33.33
N ALA A 11 32.09 -31.92 34.59
CA ALA A 11 31.30 -32.96 35.23
C ALA A 11 29.80 -32.89 34.86
N PHE A 12 29.29 -31.67 34.63
CA PHE A 12 27.85 -31.42 34.47
C PHE A 12 27.50 -30.68 33.17
N GLU A 13 28.03 -29.47 32.95
CA GLU A 13 27.55 -28.53 31.91
C GLU A 13 27.54 -29.17 30.51
N HIS A 14 28.64 -29.81 30.12
CA HIS A 14 28.73 -30.41 28.79
C HIS A 14 27.67 -31.52 28.57
N LYS A 15 27.48 -32.38 29.56
CA LYS A 15 26.48 -33.46 29.50
C LYS A 15 25.05 -32.90 29.53
N PHE A 16 24.83 -31.86 30.32
CA PHE A 16 23.56 -31.16 30.40
C PHE A 16 23.18 -30.53 29.05
N LEU A 17 24.11 -29.82 28.40
CA LEU A 17 23.86 -29.21 27.09
C LEU A 17 23.62 -30.25 25.99
N LEU A 18 24.38 -31.35 25.97
CA LEU A 18 24.16 -32.46 25.02
C LEU A 18 22.79 -33.12 25.20
N ALA A 19 22.36 -33.34 26.44
CA ALA A 19 21.03 -33.89 26.72
C ALA A 19 19.93 -32.90 26.30
N THR A 20 20.14 -31.62 26.58
CA THR A 20 19.22 -30.52 26.22
C THR A 20 19.07 -30.38 24.71
N GLU A 21 20.17 -30.46 23.96
CA GLU A 21 20.17 -30.45 22.50
C GLU A 21 19.31 -31.58 21.94
N ARG A 22 19.52 -32.82 22.41
CA ARG A 22 18.74 -33.99 21.95
C ARG A 22 17.27 -33.86 22.29
N LEU A 23 16.95 -33.34 23.49
CA LEU A 23 15.57 -33.12 23.92
C LEU A 23 14.87 -32.11 23.01
N TYR A 24 15.45 -30.92 22.82
CA TYR A 24 14.81 -29.87 22.01
C TYR A 24 14.82 -30.17 20.52
N ALA A 25 15.81 -30.91 20.01
CA ALA A 25 15.79 -31.40 18.62
C ALA A 25 14.59 -32.33 18.36
N ALA A 26 14.35 -33.30 19.26
CA ALA A 26 13.20 -34.19 19.15
C ALA A 26 11.87 -33.45 19.35
N GLU A 27 11.83 -32.53 20.32
CA GLU A 27 10.65 -31.71 20.60
C GLU A 27 10.28 -30.81 19.41
N GLY A 28 11.26 -30.12 18.81
CA GLY A 28 11.06 -29.26 17.64
C GLY A 28 10.49 -30.02 16.46
N GLN A 29 11.12 -31.14 16.09
CA GLN A 29 10.66 -31.99 14.98
C GLN A 29 9.24 -32.52 15.18
N ARG A 30 8.93 -32.99 16.40
CA ARG A 30 7.61 -33.54 16.73
C ARG A 30 6.54 -32.45 16.68
N LEU A 31 6.74 -31.35 17.41
CA LEU A 31 5.74 -30.30 17.54
C LEU A 31 5.52 -29.53 16.22
N MET A 32 6.53 -29.39 15.37
CA MET A 32 6.35 -28.82 14.02
C MET A 32 5.38 -29.62 13.15
N ARG A 33 5.29 -30.95 13.36
CA ARG A 33 4.33 -31.82 12.66
C ARG A 33 2.95 -31.75 13.30
N GLU A 34 2.90 -31.82 14.63
CA GLU A 34 1.65 -31.94 15.40
C GLU A 34 0.87 -30.62 15.52
N LEU A 35 1.56 -29.48 15.66
CA LEU A 35 0.93 -28.20 15.99
C LEU A 35 0.78 -27.27 14.77
N ALA A 36 -0.20 -26.36 14.87
CA ALA A 36 -0.26 -25.20 14.01
C ALA A 36 0.84 -24.19 14.39
N VAL A 37 1.29 -23.38 13.43
CA VAL A 37 2.39 -22.42 13.64
C VAL A 37 2.14 -21.45 14.82
N PRO A 38 0.95 -20.85 15.02
CA PRO A 38 0.69 -20.03 16.20
C PRO A 38 0.97 -20.74 17.53
N GLN A 39 0.50 -21.99 17.65
CA GLN A 39 0.67 -22.80 18.84
C GLN A 39 2.13 -23.20 19.06
N TYR A 40 2.84 -23.52 17.97
CA TYR A 40 4.26 -23.80 18.01
C TYR A 40 5.07 -22.59 18.50
N LEU A 41 4.82 -21.39 17.96
CA LEU A 41 5.52 -20.16 18.37
C LEU A 41 5.27 -19.84 19.85
N ALA A 42 4.02 -19.94 20.31
CA ALA A 42 3.67 -19.76 21.72
C ALA A 42 4.40 -20.78 22.63
N HIS A 43 4.56 -22.02 22.15
CA HIS A 43 5.31 -23.05 22.86
C HIS A 43 6.82 -22.72 22.93
N VAL A 44 7.43 -22.25 21.83
CA VAL A 44 8.84 -21.82 21.86
C VAL A 44 9.05 -20.67 22.83
N GLU A 45 8.17 -19.67 22.83
CA GLU A 45 8.23 -18.56 23.78
C GLU A 45 8.13 -19.05 25.24
N LYS A 46 7.22 -19.98 25.51
CA LYS A 46 7.08 -20.62 26.82
C LYS A 46 8.37 -21.32 27.23
N ARG A 47 9.00 -22.11 26.36
CA ARG A 47 10.27 -22.80 26.66
C ARG A 47 11.40 -21.84 26.96
N LEU A 48 11.54 -20.78 26.17
CA LEU A 48 12.56 -19.75 26.43
C LEU A 48 12.35 -19.08 27.79
N ARG A 49 11.10 -18.86 28.21
CA ARG A 49 10.78 -18.31 29.53
C ARG A 49 11.13 -19.28 30.66
N GLU A 50 10.68 -20.52 30.56
CA GLU A 50 10.96 -21.58 31.54
C GLU A 50 12.46 -21.79 31.75
N GLU A 51 13.25 -21.78 30.68
CA GLU A 51 14.71 -21.98 30.77
C GLU A 51 15.44 -20.73 31.31
N ASN A 52 14.93 -19.52 31.03
CA ASN A 52 15.44 -18.32 31.68
C ASN A 52 15.14 -18.31 33.20
N GLU A 53 13.96 -18.75 33.62
CA GLU A 53 13.63 -18.91 35.04
C GLU A 53 14.51 -19.98 35.71
N ARG A 54 14.73 -21.11 35.03
CA ARG A 54 15.61 -22.18 35.54
C ARG A 54 17.05 -21.69 35.74
N LEU A 55 17.56 -20.88 34.82
CA LEU A 55 18.89 -20.27 34.94
C LEU A 55 19.03 -19.38 36.18
N LEU A 56 17.96 -18.72 36.61
CA LEU A 56 17.99 -17.86 37.81
C LEU A 56 18.09 -18.66 39.12
N HIS A 57 17.67 -19.92 39.12
CA HIS A 57 17.53 -20.69 40.36
C HIS A 57 18.66 -21.68 40.62
N TYR A 58 19.14 -22.41 39.60
CA TYR A 58 19.95 -23.62 39.85
C TYR A 58 21.17 -23.82 38.95
N LEU A 59 21.34 -23.00 37.91
CA LEU A 59 22.45 -23.15 36.96
C LEU A 59 23.48 -22.04 37.15
N ASP A 60 24.73 -22.36 36.82
CA ASP A 60 25.80 -21.38 36.82
C ASP A 60 25.55 -20.34 35.70
N PRO A 61 25.73 -19.02 35.96
CA PRO A 61 25.53 -17.98 34.95
C PRO A 61 26.31 -18.19 33.65
N CYS A 62 27.45 -18.90 33.68
CA CYS A 62 28.23 -19.19 32.47
C CYS A 62 27.45 -20.05 31.44
N THR A 63 26.52 -20.89 31.90
CA THR A 63 25.72 -21.79 31.04
C THR A 63 24.65 -21.05 30.24
N LYS A 64 24.24 -19.85 30.68
CA LYS A 64 23.10 -19.10 30.12
C LYS A 64 23.16 -18.96 28.61
N TRP A 65 24.29 -18.49 28.10
CA TRP A 65 24.42 -18.20 26.67
C TRP A 65 24.32 -19.48 25.82
N GLN A 66 25.03 -20.53 26.22
CA GLN A 66 25.06 -21.81 25.48
C GLN A 66 23.71 -22.53 25.52
N LEU A 67 23.03 -22.49 26.66
CA LEU A 67 21.70 -23.07 26.82
C LEU A 67 20.67 -22.39 25.91
N ILE A 68 20.54 -21.06 26.01
CA ILE A 68 19.57 -20.31 25.20
C ILE A 68 19.87 -20.43 23.71
N HIS A 69 21.14 -20.32 23.31
CA HIS A 69 21.54 -20.53 21.91
C HIS A 69 21.19 -21.94 21.40
N THR A 70 21.33 -22.98 22.25
CA THR A 70 20.97 -24.35 21.88
C THR A 70 19.46 -24.47 21.65
N ILE A 71 18.64 -23.88 22.52
CA ILE A 71 17.18 -23.89 22.39
C ILE A 71 16.73 -23.13 21.14
N GLU A 72 17.26 -21.92 20.94
CA GLU A 72 16.95 -21.09 19.77
C GLU A 72 17.35 -21.80 18.47
N ARG A 73 18.50 -22.49 18.44
CA ARG A 73 18.90 -23.29 17.29
C ARG A 73 17.91 -24.43 17.03
N GLN A 74 17.63 -25.26 18.05
CA GLN A 74 16.85 -26.48 17.88
C GLN A 74 15.35 -26.23 17.66
N LEU A 75 14.79 -25.15 18.21
CA LEU A 75 13.36 -24.83 18.07
C LEU A 75 13.07 -23.75 17.02
N LEU A 76 14.04 -22.96 16.58
CA LEU A 76 13.83 -21.91 15.57
C LEU A 76 14.72 -22.12 14.35
N SER A 77 16.04 -22.07 14.49
CA SER A 77 16.96 -22.07 13.34
C SER A 77 16.78 -23.28 12.42
N GLU A 78 16.67 -24.48 12.97
CA GLU A 78 16.47 -25.73 12.20
C GLU A 78 15.08 -25.81 11.52
N HIS A 79 14.17 -24.90 11.86
CA HIS A 79 12.77 -24.96 11.46
C HIS A 79 12.25 -23.68 10.76
N LEU A 80 13.10 -22.68 10.52
CA LEU A 80 12.70 -21.39 9.93
C LEU A 80 11.86 -21.55 8.65
N ALA A 81 12.38 -22.29 7.67
CA ALA A 81 11.69 -22.52 6.40
C ALA A 81 10.36 -23.28 6.59
N GLY A 82 10.32 -24.25 7.51
CA GLY A 82 9.12 -25.01 7.83
C GLY A 82 8.03 -24.16 8.48
N ILE A 83 8.41 -23.28 9.41
CA ILE A 83 7.51 -22.33 10.07
C ILE A 83 6.91 -21.36 9.05
N LEU A 84 7.75 -20.77 8.20
CA LEU A 84 7.30 -19.77 7.22
C LEU A 84 6.43 -20.39 6.12
N SER A 85 6.85 -21.51 5.54
CA SER A 85 6.10 -22.19 4.47
C SER A 85 4.75 -22.75 4.93
N LYS A 86 4.67 -23.25 6.16
CA LYS A 86 3.42 -23.80 6.72
C LYS A 86 2.47 -22.72 7.25
N GLY A 87 3.00 -21.60 7.77
CA GLY A 87 2.23 -20.70 8.62
C GLY A 87 2.05 -19.28 8.11
N LEU A 88 3.04 -18.70 7.40
CA LEU A 88 3.07 -17.25 7.18
C LEU A 88 1.83 -16.74 6.43
N GLU A 89 1.41 -17.41 5.35
CA GLU A 89 0.22 -16.99 4.59
C GLU A 89 -1.02 -16.94 5.49
N SER A 90 -1.25 -17.99 6.28
CA SER A 90 -2.40 -18.05 7.21
C SER A 90 -2.37 -16.98 8.31
N LEU A 91 -1.18 -16.58 8.75
CA LEU A 91 -0.99 -15.49 9.72
C LEU A 91 -1.28 -14.13 9.09
N MET A 92 -0.88 -13.94 7.84
CA MET A 92 -1.05 -12.70 7.09
C MET A 92 -2.49 -12.51 6.58
N ASP A 93 -3.22 -13.59 6.29
CA ASP A 93 -4.61 -13.52 5.84
C ASP A 93 -5.60 -13.37 7.00
N GLY A 94 -5.23 -13.81 8.20
CA GLY A 94 -6.07 -13.72 9.40
C GLY A 94 -5.79 -12.49 10.27
N PRO A 95 -6.69 -12.15 11.22
CA PRO A 95 -6.48 -11.09 12.21
C PRO A 95 -5.52 -11.56 13.34
N ARG A 96 -4.32 -12.03 12.99
CA ARG A 96 -3.37 -12.67 13.90
C ARG A 96 -2.17 -11.78 14.24
N GLN A 97 -2.43 -10.52 14.60
CA GLN A 97 -1.38 -9.53 14.89
C GLN A 97 -0.46 -9.98 16.03
N GLN A 98 -1.00 -10.58 17.09
CA GLN A 98 -0.20 -11.06 18.21
C GLN A 98 0.76 -12.19 17.78
N ASP A 99 0.26 -13.16 17.00
CA ASP A 99 1.07 -14.26 16.48
C ASP A 99 2.18 -13.74 15.55
N LEU A 100 1.91 -12.70 14.74
CA LEU A 100 2.91 -12.04 13.88
C LEU A 100 3.97 -11.30 14.70
N THR A 101 3.60 -10.65 15.80
CA THR A 101 4.55 -9.99 16.72
C THR A 101 5.44 -11.04 17.38
N THR A 102 4.89 -12.16 17.85
CA THR A 102 5.66 -13.27 18.41
C THR A 102 6.59 -13.87 17.36
N LEU A 103 6.10 -14.10 16.13
CA LEU A 103 6.92 -14.58 15.02
C LEU A 103 8.13 -13.67 14.79
N TYR A 104 7.91 -12.36 14.66
CA TYR A 104 8.97 -11.38 14.44
C TYR A 104 9.99 -11.36 15.58
N SER A 105 9.51 -11.35 16.84
CA SER A 105 10.39 -11.32 18.02
C SER A 105 11.20 -12.61 18.19
N LEU A 106 10.68 -13.77 17.79
CA LEU A 106 11.43 -15.03 17.83
C LEU A 106 12.45 -15.07 16.68
N PHE A 107 12.06 -14.64 15.48
CA PHE A 107 12.94 -14.64 14.32
C PHE A 107 14.07 -13.60 14.40
N SER A 108 13.91 -12.55 15.21
CA SER A 108 14.99 -11.59 15.49
C SER A 108 16.11 -12.16 16.37
N ARG A 109 15.88 -13.29 17.05
CA ARG A 109 16.86 -13.92 17.95
C ARG A 109 17.86 -14.81 17.22
N VAL A 110 17.47 -15.34 16.07
CA VAL A 110 18.29 -16.28 15.31
C VAL A 110 18.97 -15.62 14.12
N LYS A 111 20.17 -16.12 13.80
CA LYS A 111 20.90 -15.71 12.60
C LYS A 111 20.04 -15.97 11.36
N ASP A 112 20.02 -15.00 10.44
CA ASP A 112 19.25 -15.05 9.19
C ASP A 112 17.71 -15.15 9.33
N GLY A 113 17.16 -15.20 10.55
CA GLY A 113 15.72 -15.31 10.76
C GLY A 113 14.92 -14.16 10.13
N LEU A 114 15.30 -12.91 10.42
CA LEU A 114 14.65 -11.75 9.79
C LEU A 114 14.88 -11.68 8.28
N ASN A 115 15.99 -12.24 7.78
CA ASN A 115 16.27 -12.30 6.34
C ASN A 115 15.28 -13.22 5.65
N GLU A 116 15.12 -14.44 6.18
CA GLU A 116 14.18 -15.45 5.68
C GLU A 116 12.73 -15.01 5.79
N LEU A 117 12.35 -14.40 6.93
CA LEU A 117 11.01 -13.85 7.13
C LEU A 117 10.72 -12.76 6.09
N CYS A 118 11.67 -11.86 5.83
CA CYS A 118 11.49 -10.79 4.85
C CYS A 118 11.35 -11.34 3.42
N ASN A 119 12.10 -12.39 3.07
CA ASN A 119 12.01 -13.06 1.77
C ASN A 119 10.62 -13.71 1.57
N HIS A 120 10.13 -14.44 2.56
CA HIS A 120 8.80 -15.07 2.49
C HIS A 120 7.67 -14.03 2.51
N PHE A 121 7.83 -12.95 3.28
CA PHE A 121 6.90 -11.82 3.28
C PHE A 121 6.82 -11.15 1.90
N ASN A 122 7.96 -10.91 1.25
CA ASN A 122 8.01 -10.38 -0.11
C ASN A 122 7.30 -11.31 -1.11
N ALA A 123 7.60 -12.61 -1.05
CA ALA A 123 6.99 -13.61 -1.91
C ALA A 123 5.47 -13.69 -1.74
N TYR A 124 4.99 -13.65 -0.49
CA TYR A 124 3.56 -13.57 -0.18
C TYR A 124 2.91 -12.33 -0.79
N ILE A 125 3.52 -11.14 -0.63
CA ILE A 125 2.98 -9.89 -1.20
C ILE A 125 2.90 -9.99 -2.71
N LYS A 126 3.96 -10.47 -3.39
CA LYS A 126 3.96 -10.65 -4.84
C LYS A 126 2.89 -11.64 -5.30
N LYS A 127 2.74 -12.77 -4.61
CA LYS A 127 1.74 -13.80 -4.91
C LYS A 127 0.32 -13.26 -4.78
N LYS A 128 -0.01 -12.65 -3.63
CA LYS A 128 -1.35 -12.12 -3.36
C LYS A 128 -1.66 -10.88 -4.19
N GLY A 129 -0.72 -9.96 -4.33
CA GLY A 129 -0.87 -8.77 -5.19
C GLY A 129 -1.12 -9.13 -6.65
N ARG A 130 -0.46 -10.19 -7.16
CA ARG A 130 -0.67 -10.70 -8.51
C ARG A 130 -2.10 -11.18 -8.77
N THR A 131 -2.74 -11.84 -7.81
CA THR A 131 -4.15 -12.28 -7.98
C THR A 131 -5.12 -11.10 -8.05
N ILE A 132 -4.81 -9.99 -7.36
CA ILE A 132 -5.60 -8.75 -7.42
C ILE A 132 -5.51 -8.09 -8.81
N VAL A 133 -4.32 -8.07 -9.42
CA VAL A 133 -4.11 -7.29 -10.65
C VAL A 133 -4.35 -8.05 -11.96
N ILE A 134 -4.16 -9.37 -12.01
CA ILE A 134 -4.20 -10.13 -13.27
C ILE A 134 -5.62 -10.43 -13.74
N GLU A 135 -6.54 -10.73 -12.83
CA GLU A 135 -7.87 -11.24 -13.16
C GLU A 135 -8.79 -10.11 -13.67
N PRO A 136 -9.28 -10.15 -14.93
CA PRO A 136 -10.11 -9.09 -15.49
C PRO A 136 -11.45 -8.90 -14.76
N GLU A 137 -11.98 -9.95 -14.13
CA GLU A 137 -13.23 -9.93 -13.37
C GLU A 137 -13.13 -9.00 -12.15
N ARG A 138 -11.91 -8.82 -11.62
CA ARG A 138 -11.61 -7.97 -10.46
C ARG A 138 -11.29 -6.52 -10.84
N ASP A 139 -11.32 -6.15 -12.13
CA ASP A 139 -11.02 -4.78 -12.58
C ASP A 139 -11.84 -3.69 -11.87
N LYS A 140 -13.09 -4.02 -11.50
CA LYS A 140 -14.00 -3.09 -10.82
C LYS A 140 -13.57 -2.80 -9.38
N THR A 141 -12.99 -3.78 -8.68
CA THR A 141 -12.61 -3.69 -7.27
C THR A 141 -11.11 -3.55 -7.07
N MET A 142 -10.30 -3.74 -8.12
CA MET A 142 -8.84 -3.79 -8.09
C MET A 142 -8.22 -2.64 -7.28
N VAL A 143 -8.57 -1.39 -7.58
CA VAL A 143 -7.94 -0.23 -6.90
C VAL A 143 -8.29 -0.20 -5.41
N ALA A 144 -9.54 -0.52 -5.05
CA ALA A 144 -9.96 -0.58 -3.65
C ALA A 144 -9.24 -1.71 -2.89
N GLU A 145 -9.14 -2.89 -3.50
CA GLU A 145 -8.43 -4.03 -2.92
C GLU A 145 -6.92 -3.77 -2.79
N LEU A 146 -6.29 -3.06 -3.74
CA LEU A 146 -4.89 -2.65 -3.62
C LEU A 146 -4.66 -1.67 -2.47
N LEU A 147 -5.59 -0.73 -2.25
CA LEU A 147 -5.53 0.23 -1.14
C LEU A 147 -5.66 -0.51 0.20
N GLU A 148 -6.65 -1.39 0.32
CA GLU A 148 -6.86 -2.20 1.52
C GLU A 148 -5.68 -3.12 1.81
N PHE A 149 -5.15 -3.79 0.78
CA PHE A 149 -4.00 -4.66 0.93
C PHE A 149 -2.75 -3.89 1.36
N LYS A 150 -2.53 -2.69 0.80
CA LYS A 150 -1.42 -1.82 1.21
C LYS A 150 -1.55 -1.40 2.67
N GLU A 151 -2.74 -0.99 3.09
CA GLU A 151 -3.04 -0.60 4.47
C GLU A 151 -2.85 -1.76 5.45
N GLN A 152 -3.30 -2.97 5.09
CA GLN A 152 -3.07 -4.17 5.88
C GLN A 152 -1.57 -4.43 6.11
N LEU A 153 -0.75 -4.35 5.05
CA LEU A 153 0.69 -4.58 5.13
C LEU A 153 1.41 -3.50 5.93
N ASP A 154 1.04 -2.23 5.75
CA ASP A 154 1.60 -1.12 6.52
C ASP A 154 1.32 -1.26 8.01
N ASN A 155 0.10 -1.71 8.35
CA ASN A 155 -0.30 -2.00 9.73
C ASN A 155 0.52 -3.15 10.32
N VAL A 156 0.73 -4.25 9.56
CA VAL A 156 1.58 -5.36 10.02
C VAL A 156 3.01 -4.89 10.28
N VAL A 157 3.62 -4.15 9.37
CA VAL A 157 5.01 -3.70 9.54
C VAL A 157 5.12 -2.70 10.71
N THR A 158 4.13 -1.83 10.85
CA THR A 158 4.11 -0.81 11.91
C THR A 158 3.85 -1.41 13.29
N ALA A 159 2.83 -2.27 13.42
CA ALA A 159 2.38 -2.79 14.70
C ALA A 159 3.14 -4.06 15.13
N CYS A 160 3.46 -4.95 14.20
CA CYS A 160 4.07 -6.25 14.50
C CYS A 160 5.58 -6.29 14.28
N PHE A 161 6.08 -5.60 13.24
CA PHE A 161 7.51 -5.68 12.85
C PHE A 161 8.31 -4.44 13.25
N GLN A 162 7.85 -3.71 14.28
CA GLN A 162 8.57 -2.60 14.91
C GLN A 162 9.02 -1.50 13.91
N ARG A 163 8.24 -1.26 12.85
CA ARG A 163 8.58 -0.31 11.77
C ARG A 163 9.94 -0.58 11.11
N ASN A 164 10.32 -1.86 10.96
CA ASN A 164 11.59 -2.22 10.35
C ASN A 164 11.67 -1.78 8.87
N ASP A 165 12.63 -0.91 8.55
CA ASP A 165 12.81 -0.32 7.22
C ASP A 165 13.01 -1.35 6.10
N ARG A 166 13.61 -2.52 6.41
CA ARG A 166 13.78 -3.59 5.44
C ARG A 166 12.43 -4.13 4.96
N PHE A 167 11.46 -4.25 5.86
CA PHE A 167 10.12 -4.73 5.53
C PHE A 167 9.34 -3.65 4.77
N LEU A 168 9.50 -2.38 5.12
CA LEU A 168 8.93 -1.26 4.35
C LEU A 168 9.50 -1.22 2.91
N TYR A 169 10.80 -1.42 2.74
CA TYR A 169 11.44 -1.55 1.43
C TYR A 169 10.89 -2.76 0.66
N SER A 170 10.74 -3.91 1.34
CA SER A 170 10.18 -5.11 0.75
C SER A 170 8.74 -4.92 0.23
N ILE A 171 7.90 -4.17 0.96
CA ILE A 171 6.56 -3.78 0.48
C ILE A 171 6.68 -2.96 -0.80
N ARG A 172 7.53 -1.92 -0.80
CA ARG A 172 7.69 -1.03 -1.97
C ARG A 172 8.13 -1.80 -3.21
N GLU A 173 9.17 -2.62 -3.08
CA GLU A 173 9.68 -3.44 -4.19
C GLU A 173 8.63 -4.43 -4.67
N ALA A 174 7.92 -5.11 -3.76
CA ALA A 174 6.89 -6.07 -4.15
C ALA A 174 5.72 -5.40 -4.89
N PHE A 175 5.25 -4.25 -4.41
CA PHE A 175 4.17 -3.47 -5.06
C PHE A 175 4.56 -3.01 -6.46
N GLU A 176 5.74 -2.43 -6.60
CA GLU A 176 6.26 -2.03 -7.91
C GLU A 176 6.40 -3.24 -8.84
N HIS A 177 6.85 -4.40 -8.33
CA HIS A 177 6.96 -5.59 -9.14
C HIS A 177 5.62 -6.13 -9.62
N PHE A 178 4.63 -6.38 -8.74
CA PHE A 178 3.40 -7.07 -9.16
C PHE A 178 2.44 -6.14 -9.91
N ILE A 179 2.34 -4.85 -9.55
CA ILE A 179 1.41 -3.91 -10.22
C ILE A 179 1.78 -3.80 -11.69
N ASN A 180 3.07 -3.76 -12.01
CA ASN A 180 3.53 -3.59 -13.39
C ASN A 180 3.56 -4.90 -14.20
N GLN A 181 3.13 -6.03 -13.64
CA GLN A 181 2.95 -7.26 -14.44
C GLN A 181 1.78 -7.15 -15.42
N ARG A 182 0.80 -6.28 -15.16
CA ARG A 182 -0.29 -5.98 -16.08
C ARG A 182 -0.07 -4.62 -16.72
N GLN A 183 0.29 -4.62 -18.00
CA GLN A 183 0.55 -3.39 -18.75
C GLN A 183 -0.69 -2.49 -18.79
N ASN A 184 -0.49 -1.20 -18.55
CA ASN A 184 -1.42 -0.07 -18.76
C ASN A 184 -2.73 -0.09 -17.94
N LYS A 185 -3.31 -1.25 -17.64
CA LYS A 185 -4.60 -1.36 -16.97
C LYS A 185 -4.60 -0.79 -15.54
N PRO A 186 -3.60 -1.05 -14.67
CA PRO A 186 -3.57 -0.43 -13.35
C PRO A 186 -3.56 1.10 -13.42
N ALA A 187 -2.80 1.68 -14.36
CA ALA A 187 -2.78 3.13 -14.59
C ALA A 187 -4.15 3.67 -15.02
N GLU A 188 -4.79 3.02 -15.98
CA GLU A 188 -6.15 3.36 -16.45
C GLU A 188 -7.17 3.29 -15.30
N LEU A 189 -7.17 2.20 -14.53
CA LEU A 189 -8.15 1.97 -13.46
C LEU A 189 -7.94 2.95 -12.31
N ILE A 190 -6.69 3.29 -11.97
CA ILE A 190 -6.40 4.30 -10.95
C ILE A 190 -6.88 5.69 -11.41
N ALA A 191 -6.67 6.07 -12.67
CA ALA A 191 -7.22 7.32 -13.21
C ALA A 191 -8.76 7.36 -13.15
N LYS A 192 -9.42 6.26 -13.53
CA LYS A 192 -10.89 6.13 -13.45
C LYS A 192 -11.41 6.15 -12.00
N PHE A 193 -10.67 5.56 -11.07
CA PHE A 193 -11.02 5.55 -9.66
C PHE A 193 -10.95 6.97 -9.07
N VAL A 194 -9.90 7.74 -9.40
CA VAL A 194 -9.80 9.15 -9.00
C VAL A 194 -10.95 9.97 -9.61
N ASP A 195 -11.26 9.79 -10.90
CA ASP A 195 -12.40 10.46 -11.55
C ASP A 195 -13.72 10.16 -10.83
N LEU A 196 -13.97 8.90 -10.45
CA LEU A 196 -15.18 8.53 -9.71
C LEU A 196 -15.27 9.26 -8.36
N LYS A 197 -14.15 9.38 -7.64
CA LYS A 197 -14.10 10.01 -6.31
C LYS A 197 -14.21 11.53 -6.34
N LEU A 198 -13.80 12.17 -7.45
CA LEU A 198 -13.88 13.63 -7.64
C LEU A 198 -15.19 14.12 -8.25
N ARG A 199 -16.15 13.24 -8.58
CA ARG A 199 -17.47 13.64 -9.13
C ARG A 199 -18.45 14.10 -8.05
N ALA A 200 -19.28 15.09 -8.37
CA ALA A 200 -20.27 15.74 -7.50
C ALA A 200 -21.32 14.81 -6.85
N GLY A 201 -21.42 13.55 -7.27
CA GLY A 201 -22.31 12.55 -6.68
C GLY A 201 -21.75 11.82 -5.45
N ASN A 202 -20.47 12.01 -5.12
CA ASN A 202 -19.81 11.30 -4.02
C ASN A 202 -20.09 11.97 -2.66
N LYS A 203 -21.37 12.02 -2.26
CA LYS A 203 -21.83 12.64 -0.99
C LYS A 203 -21.47 11.85 0.27
N GLU A 204 -20.83 10.70 0.12
CA GLU A 204 -20.53 9.78 1.22
C GLU A 204 -19.23 10.11 1.96
N ALA A 205 -18.37 10.98 1.43
CA ALA A 205 -17.09 11.32 2.02
C ALA A 205 -16.99 12.83 2.33
N THR A 206 -16.49 13.15 3.51
CA THR A 206 -16.06 14.51 3.87
C THR A 206 -14.84 14.94 3.04
N GLU A 207 -14.59 16.24 2.93
CA GLU A 207 -13.40 16.76 2.23
C GLU A 207 -12.10 16.20 2.83
N GLU A 208 -12.02 16.03 4.15
CA GLU A 208 -10.86 15.43 4.81
C GLU A 208 -10.65 13.95 4.45
N GLU A 209 -11.72 13.16 4.39
CA GLU A 209 -11.65 11.75 4.00
C GLU A 209 -11.27 11.61 2.53
N LEU A 210 -11.78 12.50 1.67
CA LEU A 210 -11.39 12.57 0.27
C LEU A 210 -9.89 12.88 0.14
N GLU A 211 -9.39 13.86 0.87
CA GLU A 211 -7.96 14.23 0.84
C GLU A 211 -7.06 13.07 1.28
N ARG A 212 -7.40 12.40 2.40
CA ARG A 212 -6.69 11.19 2.86
C ARG A 212 -6.74 10.08 1.82
N LEU A 213 -7.86 9.91 1.13
CA LEU A 213 -8.00 8.91 0.07
C LEU A 213 -7.12 9.26 -1.14
N LEU A 214 -7.07 10.53 -1.55
CA LEU A 214 -6.19 10.99 -2.63
C LEU A 214 -4.72 10.72 -2.28
N ASP A 215 -4.28 10.97 -1.04
CA ASP A 215 -2.93 10.63 -0.59
C ASP A 215 -2.64 9.13 -0.69
N LYS A 216 -3.57 8.28 -0.23
CA LYS A 216 -3.43 6.82 -0.36
C LYS A 216 -3.33 6.39 -1.83
N ILE A 217 -4.12 6.99 -2.73
CA ILE A 217 -4.04 6.71 -4.17
C ILE A 217 -2.69 7.17 -4.75
N MET A 218 -2.17 8.32 -4.32
CA MET A 218 -0.87 8.81 -4.78
C MET A 218 0.28 7.88 -4.37
N VAL A 219 0.18 7.21 -3.22
CA VAL A 219 1.13 6.15 -2.85
C VAL A 219 1.09 4.99 -3.86
N LEU A 220 -0.09 4.54 -4.29
CA LEU A 220 -0.19 3.51 -5.33
C LEU A 220 0.32 3.99 -6.68
N PHE A 221 0.02 5.23 -7.05
CA PHE A 221 0.46 5.84 -8.30
C PHE A 221 1.99 5.84 -8.44
N ARG A 222 2.73 6.03 -7.33
CA ARG A 222 4.21 5.95 -7.33
C ARG A 222 4.75 4.60 -7.80
N PHE A 223 4.00 3.51 -7.61
CA PHE A 223 4.43 2.16 -8.00
C PHE A 223 4.20 1.86 -9.49
N ILE A 224 3.49 2.70 -10.23
CA ILE A 224 3.10 2.41 -11.63
C ILE A 224 4.12 2.96 -12.61
N HIS A 225 4.46 2.18 -13.64
CA HIS A 225 5.33 2.62 -14.73
C HIS A 225 4.60 3.47 -15.79
N GLY A 226 3.37 3.08 -16.17
CA GLY A 226 2.55 3.73 -17.20
C GLY A 226 1.90 5.06 -16.78
N LYS A 227 2.70 6.04 -16.34
CA LYS A 227 2.22 7.35 -15.88
C LYS A 227 1.62 8.21 -17.02
N ASP A 228 2.13 8.03 -18.23
CA ASP A 228 1.59 8.60 -19.47
C ASP A 228 0.17 8.10 -19.78
N VAL A 229 -0.07 6.80 -19.56
CA VAL A 229 -1.41 6.20 -19.68
C VAL A 229 -2.34 6.82 -18.64
N PHE A 230 -1.91 6.90 -17.38
CA PHE A 230 -2.67 7.59 -16.34
C PHE A 230 -3.01 9.03 -16.76
N GLU A 231 -2.02 9.81 -17.24
CA GLU A 231 -2.21 11.19 -17.69
C GLU A 231 -3.28 11.28 -18.79
N ALA A 232 -3.21 10.41 -19.79
CA ALA A 232 -4.14 10.41 -20.91
C ALA A 232 -5.59 10.18 -20.47
N PHE A 233 -5.83 9.21 -19.58
CA PHE A 233 -7.15 8.95 -19.02
C PHE A 233 -7.60 10.08 -18.07
N TYR A 234 -6.71 10.52 -17.18
CA TYR A 234 -6.99 11.58 -16.22
C TYR A 234 -7.37 12.89 -16.91
N LYS A 235 -6.59 13.31 -17.93
CA LYS A 235 -6.86 14.52 -18.72
C LYS A 235 -8.21 14.46 -19.43
N LYS A 236 -8.52 13.33 -20.07
CA LYS A 236 -9.79 13.12 -20.76
C LYS A 236 -10.97 13.27 -19.81
N ASP A 237 -10.88 12.68 -18.62
CA ASP A 237 -11.99 12.69 -17.67
C ASP A 237 -12.07 14.02 -16.89
N LEU A 238 -10.93 14.67 -16.59
CA LEU A 238 -10.89 16.05 -16.07
C LEU A 238 -11.60 17.01 -17.03
N ALA A 239 -11.34 16.91 -18.33
CA ALA A 239 -11.99 17.78 -19.33
C ALA A 239 -13.52 17.69 -19.26
N LYS A 240 -14.05 16.47 -19.10
CA LYS A 240 -15.51 16.26 -18.92
C LYS A 240 -16.00 16.84 -17.61
N ARG A 241 -15.25 16.70 -16.51
CA ARG A 241 -15.66 17.24 -15.20
C ARG A 241 -15.72 18.77 -15.22
N LEU A 242 -14.72 19.41 -15.83
CA LEU A 242 -14.65 20.88 -15.97
C LEU A 242 -15.76 21.43 -16.88
N LEU A 243 -15.95 20.86 -18.07
CA LEU A 243 -16.90 21.41 -19.07
C LEU A 243 -18.37 21.12 -18.74
N VAL A 244 -18.66 19.99 -18.09
CA VAL A 244 -20.05 19.58 -17.77
C VAL A 244 -20.42 19.93 -16.32
N GLY A 245 -19.53 20.60 -15.57
CA GLY A 245 -19.80 21.04 -14.19
C GLY A 245 -20.08 19.87 -13.22
N LYS A 246 -19.37 18.75 -13.38
CA LYS A 246 -19.59 17.52 -12.59
C LYS A 246 -18.55 17.29 -11.48
N SER A 247 -17.68 18.24 -11.20
CA SER A 247 -16.69 18.14 -10.11
C SER A 247 -17.35 18.31 -8.73
N ALA A 248 -16.88 17.54 -7.75
CA ALA A 248 -17.33 17.63 -6.36
C ALA A 248 -16.87 18.92 -5.67
N SER A 249 -15.60 19.28 -5.85
CA SER A 249 -15.00 20.49 -5.29
C SER A 249 -13.88 20.98 -6.20
N VAL A 250 -13.80 22.29 -6.39
CA VAL A 250 -12.69 22.91 -7.15
C VAL A 250 -11.38 22.78 -6.38
N ASP A 251 -11.44 22.88 -5.05
CA ASP A 251 -10.26 22.79 -4.19
C ASP A 251 -9.68 21.37 -4.19
N ALA A 252 -10.53 20.35 -4.18
CA ALA A 252 -10.09 18.95 -4.32
C ALA A 252 -9.39 18.70 -5.66
N GLU A 253 -9.87 19.30 -6.75
CA GLU A 253 -9.22 19.16 -8.06
C GLU A 253 -7.85 19.88 -8.11
N LYS A 254 -7.76 21.09 -7.52
CA LYS A 254 -6.49 21.81 -7.38
C LYS A 254 -5.50 21.06 -6.47
N SER A 255 -5.98 20.45 -5.38
CA SER A 255 -5.19 19.58 -4.50
C SER A 255 -4.60 18.39 -5.27
N MET A 256 -5.44 17.65 -6.00
CA MET A 256 -4.99 16.51 -6.80
C MET A 256 -3.93 16.90 -7.85
N LEU A 257 -4.12 18.04 -8.52
CA LEU A 257 -3.15 18.59 -9.46
C LEU A 257 -1.80 18.89 -8.78
N SER A 258 -1.83 19.50 -7.59
CA SER A 258 -0.63 19.79 -6.79
C SER A 258 0.13 18.52 -6.44
N LYS A 259 -0.58 17.46 -6.00
CA LYS A 259 0.02 16.15 -5.70
C LYS A 259 0.66 15.53 -6.94
N LEU A 260 0.00 15.56 -8.09
CA LEU A 260 0.58 15.07 -9.35
C LEU A 260 1.83 15.85 -9.76
N LYS A 261 1.84 17.17 -9.54
CA LYS A 261 3.00 18.04 -9.81
C LYS A 261 4.18 17.71 -8.91
N GLN A 262 3.92 17.41 -7.63
CA GLN A 262 4.96 17.00 -6.68
C GLN A 262 5.60 15.66 -7.10
N GLU A 263 4.81 14.71 -7.59
CA GLU A 263 5.29 13.37 -7.94
C GLU A 263 5.97 13.29 -9.32
N CYS A 264 5.46 14.03 -10.31
CA CYS A 264 5.91 13.92 -11.71
C CYS A 264 6.58 15.18 -12.27
N GLY A 265 6.59 16.28 -11.50
CA GLY A 265 7.10 17.57 -11.92
C GLY A 265 6.14 18.37 -12.81
N GLY A 266 6.48 19.64 -13.04
CA GLY A 266 5.63 20.59 -13.77
C GLY A 266 5.43 20.27 -15.25
N GLY A 267 6.34 19.52 -15.88
CA GLY A 267 6.17 19.11 -17.28
C GLY A 267 4.98 18.18 -17.48
N PHE A 268 4.75 17.27 -16.53
CA PHE A 268 3.63 16.32 -16.53
C PHE A 268 2.29 17.02 -16.33
N THR A 269 2.22 17.99 -15.43
CA THR A 269 0.97 18.71 -15.12
C THR A 269 0.70 19.93 -16.00
N CYS A 270 1.63 20.33 -16.87
CA CYS A 270 1.55 21.56 -17.66
C CYS A 270 0.22 21.70 -18.44
N LYS A 271 -0.21 20.63 -19.12
CA LYS A 271 -1.48 20.63 -19.88
C LYS A 271 -2.69 20.73 -18.95
N LEU A 272 -2.67 20.02 -17.83
CA LEU A 272 -3.74 20.03 -16.83
C LEU A 272 -3.86 21.42 -16.18
N GLU A 273 -2.75 22.05 -15.83
CA GLU A 273 -2.68 23.44 -15.34
C GLU A 273 -3.23 24.43 -16.38
N GLY A 274 -2.91 24.22 -17.66
CA GLY A 274 -3.45 25.01 -18.77
C GLY A 274 -4.98 24.91 -18.86
N MET A 275 -5.55 23.71 -18.68
CA MET A 275 -7.00 23.52 -18.67
C MET A 275 -7.69 24.34 -17.56
N PHE A 276 -7.09 24.43 -16.36
CA PHE A 276 -7.64 25.28 -15.29
C PHE A 276 -7.57 26.77 -15.62
N LYS A 277 -6.45 27.22 -16.19
CA LYS A 277 -6.29 28.62 -16.63
C LYS A 277 -7.33 29.00 -17.68
N ASP A 278 -7.60 28.13 -18.65
CA ASP A 278 -8.62 28.34 -19.67
C ASP A 278 -10.02 28.49 -19.04
N MET A 279 -10.33 27.72 -17.98
CA MET A 279 -11.60 27.85 -17.26
C MET A 279 -11.73 29.18 -16.51
N GLU A 280 -10.65 29.66 -15.88
CA GLU A 280 -10.63 30.95 -15.19
C GLU A 280 -10.75 32.10 -16.21
N LEU A 281 -9.94 32.09 -17.26
CA LEU A 281 -9.99 33.10 -18.34
C LEU A 281 -11.36 33.14 -19.04
N SER A 282 -11.97 31.98 -19.31
CA SER A 282 -13.30 31.93 -19.91
C SER A 282 -14.35 32.58 -19.02
N LYS A 283 -14.27 32.44 -17.69
CA LYS A 283 -15.19 33.11 -16.77
C LYS A 283 -15.04 34.62 -16.83
N ASP A 284 -13.81 35.12 -16.83
CA ASP A 284 -13.53 36.55 -16.92
C ASP A 284 -14.06 37.15 -18.23
N ILE A 285 -13.81 36.47 -19.35
CA ILE A 285 -14.33 36.87 -20.68
C ILE A 285 -15.87 36.90 -20.69
N ASN A 286 -16.53 35.88 -20.12
CA ASN A 286 -17.99 35.87 -20.03
C ASN A 286 -18.53 37.05 -19.20
N ILE A 287 -17.85 37.43 -18.11
CA ILE A 287 -18.25 38.59 -17.29
C ILE A 287 -18.16 39.87 -18.13
N THR A 288 -17.02 40.10 -18.79
CA THR A 288 -16.82 41.29 -19.64
C THR A 288 -17.83 41.32 -20.79
N TYR A 289 -18.11 40.18 -21.43
CA TYR A 289 -19.10 40.09 -22.51
C TYR A 289 -20.52 40.40 -22.03
N LYS A 290 -20.95 39.83 -20.89
CA LYS A 290 -22.25 40.13 -20.28
C LYS A 290 -22.40 41.62 -19.92
N GLN A 291 -21.33 42.26 -19.43
CA GLN A 291 -21.33 43.70 -19.14
C GLN A 291 -21.49 44.55 -20.42
N HIS A 292 -20.80 44.19 -21.50
CA HIS A 292 -20.93 44.87 -22.78
C HIS A 292 -22.35 44.75 -23.37
N LEU A 293 -22.94 43.56 -23.30
CA LEU A 293 -24.30 43.30 -23.78
C LEU A 293 -25.34 44.11 -22.98
N ALA A 294 -25.18 44.18 -21.66
CA ALA A 294 -26.05 44.99 -20.80
C ALA A 294 -25.99 46.50 -21.14
N ALA A 295 -24.82 47.00 -21.56
CA ALA A 295 -24.65 48.38 -22.00
C ALA A 295 -25.28 48.65 -23.39
N SER A 296 -25.43 47.62 -24.22
CA SER A 296 -25.89 47.72 -25.61
C SER A 296 -27.42 47.68 -25.78
N GLN A 297 -28.19 47.54 -24.70
CA GLN A 297 -29.67 47.40 -24.68
C GLN A 297 -30.26 46.26 -25.55
N GLU A 298 -29.43 45.36 -26.07
CA GLU A 298 -29.88 44.17 -26.80
C GLU A 298 -30.49 43.16 -25.81
N THR A 299 -31.80 42.95 -25.91
CA THR A 299 -32.51 41.95 -25.12
C THR A 299 -32.34 40.58 -25.75
N VAL A 300 -31.27 39.90 -25.34
CA VAL A 300 -31.04 38.51 -25.69
C VAL A 300 -31.87 37.62 -24.75
N GLY A 301 -32.84 36.88 -25.28
CA GLY A 301 -33.71 35.98 -24.52
C GLY A 301 -33.08 34.67 -24.05
N LEU A 302 -31.75 34.50 -24.20
CA LEU A 302 -31.02 33.29 -23.87
C LEU A 302 -29.82 33.61 -22.97
N GLU A 303 -29.69 32.89 -21.85
CA GLU A 303 -28.45 32.94 -21.07
C GLU A 303 -27.38 32.07 -21.74
N LEU A 304 -26.37 32.71 -22.33
CA LEU A 304 -25.21 32.04 -22.92
C LEU A 304 -24.00 32.14 -21.98
N SER A 305 -23.27 31.03 -21.84
CA SER A 305 -21.94 30.99 -21.22
C SER A 305 -21.02 30.16 -22.12
N VAL A 306 -19.91 30.76 -22.55
CA VAL A 306 -18.98 30.15 -23.51
C VAL A 306 -17.67 29.79 -22.83
N TYR A 307 -17.14 28.59 -23.12
CA TYR A 307 -15.79 28.21 -22.70
C TYR A 307 -14.85 28.26 -23.90
N ILE A 308 -13.80 29.08 -23.80
CA ILE A 308 -12.76 29.23 -24.82
C ILE A 308 -11.56 28.40 -24.39
N LEU A 309 -11.17 27.43 -25.22
CA LEU A 309 -10.22 26.37 -24.85
C LEU A 309 -8.97 26.42 -25.74
N THR A 310 -7.79 26.30 -25.14
CA THR A 310 -6.52 26.23 -25.86
C THR A 310 -6.32 24.84 -26.47
N MET A 311 -6.41 24.70 -27.80
CA MET A 311 -6.38 23.37 -28.47
C MET A 311 -5.23 22.44 -28.06
N GLY A 312 -4.06 22.97 -27.70
CA GLY A 312 -2.89 22.16 -27.30
C GLY A 312 -2.96 21.56 -25.89
N PHE A 313 -3.80 22.09 -25.01
CA PHE A 313 -3.94 21.60 -23.63
C PHE A 313 -5.06 20.56 -23.49
N TRP A 314 -6.12 20.70 -24.26
CA TRP A 314 -7.31 19.86 -24.15
C TRP A 314 -7.20 18.58 -24.99
N PRO A 315 -8.01 17.54 -24.70
CA PRO A 315 -8.17 16.42 -25.61
C PRO A 315 -8.62 16.87 -27.00
N THR A 316 -8.26 16.12 -28.03
CA THR A 316 -8.76 16.37 -29.39
C THR A 316 -10.23 15.99 -29.49
N TYR A 317 -11.07 16.92 -29.94
CA TYR A 317 -12.49 16.70 -30.20
C TYR A 317 -12.74 16.80 -31.71
N PRO A 318 -13.25 15.74 -32.36
CA PRO A 318 -13.64 15.83 -33.76
C PRO A 318 -14.83 16.78 -33.90
N PRO A 319 -14.78 17.79 -34.80
CA PRO A 319 -15.93 18.63 -35.08
C PRO A 319 -17.09 17.79 -35.62
N VAL A 320 -18.30 18.05 -35.11
CA VAL A 320 -19.53 17.43 -35.60
C VAL A 320 -20.44 18.53 -36.12
N GLU A 321 -20.86 18.41 -37.37
CA GLU A 321 -21.83 19.35 -37.94
C GLU A 321 -23.20 19.10 -37.31
N VAL A 322 -23.77 20.14 -36.71
CA VAL A 322 -25.09 20.11 -36.08
C VAL A 322 -25.94 21.26 -36.60
N ARG A 323 -27.23 20.99 -36.82
CA ARG A 323 -28.20 22.04 -37.19
C ARG A 323 -28.67 22.73 -35.92
N LEU A 324 -28.13 23.93 -35.66
CA LEU A 324 -28.54 24.75 -34.54
C LEU A 324 -29.88 25.47 -34.86
N PRO A 325 -30.79 25.60 -33.88
CA PRO A 325 -31.96 26.47 -34.00
C PRO A 325 -31.55 27.91 -34.31
N ALA A 326 -32.40 28.63 -35.05
CA ALA A 326 -32.11 29.99 -35.52
C ALA A 326 -31.85 30.98 -34.36
N GLU A 327 -32.41 30.72 -33.19
CA GLU A 327 -32.21 31.47 -31.96
C GLU A 327 -30.75 31.38 -31.47
N LEU A 328 -30.08 30.23 -31.67
CA LEU A 328 -28.67 30.05 -31.29
C LEU A 328 -27.71 30.61 -32.34
N THR A 329 -28.09 30.60 -33.61
CA THR A 329 -27.25 31.11 -34.72
C THR A 329 -27.06 32.63 -34.65
N ARG A 330 -27.98 33.37 -34.02
CA ARG A 330 -27.82 34.82 -33.80
C ARG A 330 -26.69 35.18 -32.80
N HIS A 331 -26.16 34.18 -32.08
CA HIS A 331 -25.09 34.34 -31.10
C HIS A 331 -23.71 33.87 -31.59
N GLN A 332 -23.62 33.40 -32.84
CA GLN A 332 -22.36 33.13 -33.54
C GLN A 332 -21.75 34.43 -34.04
#